data_AF-A0A4D9CSA0-F1
#
_entry.id   AF-A0A4D9CSA0-F1
#
_cell.length_a   1.000
_cell.length_b   1.000
_cell.length_c   1.000
_cell.angle_alpha   90.00
_cell.angle_beta   90.00
_cell.angle_gamma   90.00
#
_symmetry.space_group_name_H-M   'P 1'
#
loop_
_entity.id
_entity.type
_entity.pdbx_description
1 polymer ?
#
loop_
_entity_poly.entity_id
_entity_poly.type
_entity_poly.pdbx_seq_one_letter_code
_entity_poly.pdbx_strand_id
1 'polypeptide(L)'
;MTLIKHCLGKVRSASVPLPAPTHVYGCRLQKDDEGVRQLMSKWQEASQRAFQGSGTRPSWIRNNIAALQHGHLTAHDQRTYSMQHPRYLPDPSLTILQKKNAMGKKKKTADGKARGDAKGDDDAGDDADAGVIFGRRSGKNEASMKQIIQGHFSSSALGEEERDYPLIGSRITFGKMPLPRPTKASVLLQRNKEAEKAKLETESQKDVSSLWRMPKWSKIGPKVVEEIMSHRKFRAPRHGSLGFLPKKRTKKHRGKIRSFPKDDPAKPPHLTAFMAYKAGMTHVVREVDRSGSKMHKKEVVEAVTILEAPPMKVVGVVGYVATPTGLRTLTTVWAEHLSDEIRRRFYKNWYKSKKKAFTKYAKKWSEAPGKVEEELQRIKDYADVVRVLAHTQIKKLNLRQKKAHILEIQVNGGAIGDKVDFAKSLLEKGINPLGGFPHYGVVNEDWVMLKGQVIGTKKRVITLRKSLRAHSKRAHLEEINLKFIDTSSKLGHGRFQTDEEKHKFLGPLASRNRV
;
A
#
# COMPACT_ATOMS: atom_id res chain seq x y z
N MET A 1 3.03 -55.68 -38.51
CA MET A 1 3.16 -56.60 -37.37
C MET A 1 4.37 -56.19 -36.54
N THR A 2 4.12 -55.82 -35.29
CA THR A 2 5.04 -55.22 -34.33
C THR A 2 6.01 -56.25 -33.74
N LEU A 3 7.32 -56.01 -33.85
CA LEU A 3 8.37 -56.73 -33.13
C LEU A 3 8.46 -56.20 -31.69
N ILE A 4 7.83 -56.91 -30.75
CA ILE A 4 7.97 -56.64 -29.31
C ILE A 4 9.14 -57.47 -28.80
N LYS A 5 10.23 -56.79 -28.44
CA LYS A 5 11.29 -57.38 -27.60
C LYS A 5 10.71 -57.66 -26.21
N HIS A 6 10.72 -58.92 -25.80
CA HIS A 6 10.47 -59.32 -24.41
C HIS A 6 11.72 -58.96 -23.58
N CYS A 7 11.53 -58.43 -22.38
CA CYS A 7 12.53 -58.02 -21.38
C CYS A 7 12.91 -56.52 -21.38
N LEU A 8 12.08 -55.75 -20.67
CA LEU A 8 12.46 -54.50 -20.00
C LEU A 8 13.49 -54.79 -18.88
N GLY A 9 14.42 -53.85 -18.68
CA GLY A 9 15.62 -54.01 -17.87
C GLY A 9 15.42 -54.42 -16.40
N LYS A 10 16.46 -55.02 -15.83
CA LYS A 10 16.58 -55.33 -14.39
C LYS A 10 16.58 -54.02 -13.58
N VAL A 11 15.54 -53.82 -12.77
CA VAL A 11 15.55 -52.83 -11.68
C VAL A 11 16.40 -53.39 -10.55
N ARG A 12 17.37 -52.61 -10.04
CA ARG A 12 18.10 -52.96 -8.81
C ARG A 12 17.08 -53.12 -7.68
N SER A 13 16.98 -54.32 -7.12
CA SER A 13 16.20 -54.59 -5.91
C SER A 13 16.71 -53.71 -4.77
N ALA A 14 15.81 -53.11 -4.00
CA ALA A 14 16.17 -52.41 -2.77
C ALA A 14 16.95 -53.36 -1.84
N SER A 15 18.06 -52.90 -1.30
CA SER A 15 19.00 -53.68 -0.46
C SER A 15 18.47 -53.99 0.95
N VAL A 16 17.15 -54.04 1.14
CA VAL A 16 16.51 -54.30 2.41
C VAL A 16 15.44 -55.36 2.19
N PRO A 17 15.52 -56.53 2.85
CA PRO A 17 14.48 -57.54 2.74
C PRO A 17 13.15 -56.97 3.27
N LEU A 18 12.06 -57.21 2.54
CA LEU A 18 10.72 -56.89 3.04
C LEU A 18 10.46 -57.70 4.32
N PRO A 19 9.83 -57.11 5.35
CA PRO A 19 9.58 -57.81 6.61
C PRO A 19 8.57 -58.96 6.41
N ALA A 20 8.64 -59.94 7.31
CA ALA A 20 7.88 -61.20 7.26
C ALA A 20 6.36 -61.00 7.11
N PRO A 21 5.59 -62.03 6.65
CA PRO A 21 4.14 -61.92 6.40
C PRO A 21 3.28 -61.48 7.60
N THR A 22 3.84 -61.51 8.82
CA THR A 22 3.22 -61.07 10.06
C THR A 22 3.43 -59.58 10.37
N HIS A 23 4.16 -58.85 9.52
CA HIS A 23 4.41 -57.42 9.69
C HIS A 23 3.20 -56.60 9.23
N VAL A 24 2.46 -56.07 10.20
CA VAL A 24 1.30 -55.21 9.95
C VAL A 24 1.77 -53.81 9.57
N TYR A 25 1.58 -53.41 8.32
CA TYR A 25 1.75 -52.02 7.91
C TYR A 25 0.60 -51.17 8.46
N GLY A 26 0.93 -50.28 9.39
CA GLY A 26 -0.01 -49.33 9.97
C GLY A 26 -0.07 -49.46 11.49
N CYS A 27 0.07 -48.32 12.18
CA CYS A 27 -0.13 -48.26 13.62
C CYS A 27 -1.58 -48.69 13.93
N ARG A 28 -1.77 -49.65 14.84
CA ARG A 28 -3.10 -50.03 15.32
C ARG A 28 -3.66 -48.83 16.08
N LEU A 29 -4.45 -48.01 15.39
CA LEU A 29 -5.11 -46.87 15.96
C LEU A 29 -6.04 -47.37 17.07
N GLN A 30 -5.76 -46.94 18.31
CA GLN A 30 -6.69 -47.11 19.41
C GLN A 30 -8.03 -46.49 19.03
N LYS A 31 -9.12 -47.16 19.41
CA LYS A 31 -10.47 -46.61 19.25
C LYS A 31 -10.52 -45.34 20.10
N ASP A 32 -10.86 -44.21 19.49
CA ASP A 32 -11.07 -42.96 20.22
C ASP A 32 -12.22 -43.18 21.23
N ASP A 33 -11.92 -43.16 22.53
CA ASP A 33 -12.91 -43.31 23.59
C ASP A 33 -13.99 -42.20 23.56
N GLU A 34 -13.69 -41.08 22.89
CA GLU A 34 -14.54 -39.89 22.82
C GLU A 34 -15.37 -39.78 21.51
N GLY A 35 -15.31 -40.76 20.60
CA GLY A 35 -16.12 -40.76 19.37
C GLY A 35 -15.81 -39.63 18.36
N VAL A 36 -14.70 -38.91 18.56
CA VAL A 36 -14.28 -37.72 17.77
C VAL A 36 -14.16 -38.04 16.28
N ARG A 37 -13.69 -39.24 15.91
CA ARG A 37 -13.63 -39.66 14.51
C ARG A 37 -15.00 -39.87 13.87
N GLN A 38 -16.00 -40.37 14.60
CA GLN A 38 -17.36 -40.45 14.07
C GLN A 38 -17.97 -39.06 13.87
N LEU A 39 -17.65 -38.12 14.78
CA LEU A 39 -18.05 -36.72 14.63
C LEU A 39 -17.39 -36.08 13.40
N MET A 40 -16.09 -36.30 13.20
CA MET A 40 -15.34 -35.81 12.03
C MET A 40 -15.83 -36.43 10.73
N SER A 41 -16.17 -37.73 10.73
CA SER A 41 -16.75 -38.41 9.57
C SER A 41 -18.12 -37.86 9.20
N LYS A 42 -19.00 -37.63 10.19
CA LYS A 42 -20.32 -36.99 10.01
C LYS A 42 -20.18 -35.54 9.51
N TRP A 43 -19.20 -34.81 10.03
CA TRP A 43 -18.90 -33.44 9.60
C TRP A 43 -18.36 -33.40 8.16
N GLN A 44 -17.58 -34.41 7.77
CA GLN A 44 -17.03 -34.56 6.42
C GLN A 44 -18.11 -34.97 5.41
N GLU A 45 -19.01 -35.88 5.77
CA GLU A 45 -20.21 -36.21 4.96
C GLU A 45 -21.14 -35.01 4.77
N ALA A 46 -21.38 -34.22 5.82
CA ALA A 46 -22.17 -32.99 5.73
C ALA A 46 -21.51 -31.96 4.79
N SER A 47 -20.18 -31.87 4.81
CA SER A 47 -19.42 -30.98 3.92
C SER A 47 -19.43 -31.44 2.45
N GLN A 48 -19.47 -32.75 2.20
CA GLN A 48 -19.55 -33.32 0.85
C GLN A 48 -20.95 -33.18 0.24
N ARG A 49 -22.02 -33.33 1.04
CA ARG A 49 -23.40 -33.07 0.58
C ARG A 49 -23.65 -31.60 0.24
N ALA A 50 -23.01 -30.66 0.96
CA ALA A 50 -23.07 -29.23 0.66
C ALA A 50 -22.33 -28.83 -0.64
N PHE A 51 -21.58 -29.75 -1.26
CA PHE A 51 -20.77 -29.52 -2.46
C PHE A 51 -21.48 -29.89 -3.78
N GLN A 52 -22.60 -30.61 -3.75
CA GLN A 52 -23.36 -30.94 -4.96
C GLN A 52 -24.09 -29.68 -5.49
N GLY A 53 -23.40 -28.89 -6.32
CA GLY A 53 -24.04 -27.84 -7.12
C GLY A 53 -23.26 -26.52 -7.31
N SER A 54 -22.08 -26.32 -6.72
CA SER A 54 -21.29 -25.11 -7.01
C SER A 54 -19.79 -25.39 -7.03
N GLY A 55 -19.12 -25.03 -8.13
CA GLY A 55 -17.70 -25.32 -8.42
C GLY A 55 -16.66 -24.63 -7.52
N THR A 56 -17.01 -24.20 -6.32
CA THR A 56 -16.08 -23.59 -5.35
C THR A 56 -16.33 -24.09 -3.93
N ARG A 57 -15.26 -24.44 -3.21
CA ARG A 57 -15.33 -24.93 -1.83
C ARG A 57 -15.91 -23.87 -0.88
N PRO A 58 -16.92 -24.19 -0.05
CA PRO A 58 -17.48 -23.25 0.92
C PRO A 58 -16.47 -22.89 2.02
N SER A 59 -16.63 -21.70 2.62
CA SER A 59 -15.84 -21.29 3.78
C SER A 59 -16.21 -22.11 5.02
N TRP A 60 -15.25 -22.28 5.94
CA TRP A 60 -15.41 -23.01 7.20
C TRP A 60 -16.65 -22.59 8.01
N ILE A 61 -17.01 -21.31 7.96
CA ILE A 61 -18.20 -20.76 8.63
C ILE A 61 -19.50 -21.30 8.03
N ARG A 62 -19.58 -21.45 6.69
CA ARG A 62 -20.78 -21.99 6.02
C ARG A 62 -20.98 -23.48 6.31
N ASN A 63 -19.89 -24.25 6.37
CA ASN A 63 -19.95 -25.68 6.71
C ASN A 63 -20.47 -25.90 8.13
N ASN A 64 -20.04 -25.08 9.09
CA ASN A 64 -20.54 -25.14 10.47
C ASN A 64 -22.02 -24.78 10.59
N ILE A 65 -22.50 -23.81 9.82
CA ILE A 65 -23.93 -23.44 9.82
C ILE A 65 -24.78 -24.58 9.24
N ALA A 66 -24.34 -25.22 8.15
CA ALA A 66 -25.03 -26.36 7.56
C ALA A 66 -25.04 -27.58 8.51
N ALA A 67 -23.92 -27.87 9.18
CA ALA A 67 -23.84 -28.96 10.15
C ALA A 67 -24.80 -28.77 11.35
N LEU A 68 -25.02 -27.53 11.78
CA LEU A 68 -26.02 -27.19 12.81
C LEU A 68 -27.46 -27.29 12.28
N GLN A 69 -27.72 -26.88 11.03
CA GLN A 69 -29.05 -26.97 10.42
C GLN A 69 -29.49 -28.42 10.14
N HIS A 70 -28.54 -29.32 9.89
CA HIS A 70 -28.81 -30.75 9.69
C HIS A 70 -28.74 -31.59 10.98
N GLY A 71 -28.63 -30.96 12.15
CA GLY A 71 -28.74 -31.63 13.44
C GLY A 71 -27.52 -32.45 13.88
N HIS A 72 -26.34 -32.16 13.34
CA HIS A 72 -25.11 -32.94 13.63
C HIS A 72 -24.31 -32.42 14.84
N LEU A 73 -24.68 -31.27 15.43
CA LEU A 73 -24.19 -30.77 16.72
C LEU A 73 -25.32 -29.98 17.40
N THR A 74 -25.64 -30.30 18.66
CA THR A 74 -26.60 -29.51 19.44
C THR A 74 -25.89 -28.47 20.31
N ALA A 75 -26.58 -27.35 20.59
CA ALA A 75 -26.06 -26.32 21.49
C ALA A 75 -25.88 -26.82 22.93
N HIS A 76 -26.52 -27.94 23.29
CA HIS A 76 -26.34 -28.62 24.56
C HIS A 76 -25.00 -29.36 24.57
N ASP A 77 -24.73 -30.20 23.56
CA ASP A 77 -23.49 -30.99 23.46
C ASP A 77 -22.23 -30.10 23.44
N GLN A 78 -22.32 -28.94 22.79
CA GLN A 78 -21.22 -27.98 22.75
C GLN A 78 -20.92 -27.32 24.11
N ARG A 79 -21.95 -27.13 24.96
CA ARG A 79 -21.77 -26.62 26.34
C ARG A 79 -21.21 -27.70 27.25
N THR A 80 -21.71 -28.93 27.13
CA THR A 80 -21.26 -30.07 27.95
C THR A 80 -19.78 -30.36 27.68
N TYR A 81 -19.37 -30.34 26.40
CA TYR A 81 -17.96 -30.50 26.01
C TYR A 81 -17.05 -29.36 26.53
N SER A 82 -17.53 -28.10 26.48
CA SER A 82 -16.78 -26.94 27.01
C SER A 82 -16.62 -26.97 28.53
N MET A 83 -17.59 -27.54 29.26
CA MET A 83 -17.49 -27.72 30.71
C MET A 83 -16.52 -28.85 31.10
N GLN A 84 -16.43 -29.90 30.28
CA GLN A 84 -15.52 -31.03 30.50
C GLN A 84 -14.07 -30.74 30.10
N HIS A 85 -13.81 -29.74 29.24
CA HIS A 85 -12.48 -29.42 28.74
C HIS A 85 -12.10 -27.92 28.93
N PRO A 86 -11.77 -27.48 30.16
CA PRO A 86 -11.58 -26.06 30.50
C PRO A 86 -10.36 -25.38 29.85
N ARG A 87 -9.39 -26.15 29.34
CA ARG A 87 -8.16 -25.60 28.70
C ARG A 87 -8.41 -24.93 27.35
N TYR A 88 -9.59 -25.12 26.75
CA TYR A 88 -9.93 -24.58 25.43
C TYR A 88 -10.95 -23.43 25.48
N LEU A 89 -11.14 -22.81 26.65
CA LEU A 89 -12.00 -21.63 26.76
C LEU A 89 -11.44 -20.48 25.90
N PRO A 90 -12.26 -19.87 25.03
CA PRO A 90 -11.83 -18.69 24.29
C PRO A 90 -11.67 -17.51 25.25
N ASP A 91 -10.61 -16.72 25.00
CA ASP A 91 -10.34 -15.46 25.69
C ASP A 91 -11.60 -14.56 25.70
N PRO A 92 -12.11 -14.11 26.87
CA PRO A 92 -13.33 -13.31 26.99
C PRO A 92 -13.30 -11.99 26.19
N SER A 93 -12.13 -11.59 25.69
CA SER A 93 -11.94 -10.47 24.76
C SER A 93 -12.60 -10.66 23.38
N LEU A 94 -12.87 -11.91 22.96
CA LEU A 94 -13.50 -12.20 21.65
C LEU A 94 -15.03 -12.09 21.66
N THR A 95 -15.66 -12.17 22.84
CA THR A 95 -17.13 -12.08 23.01
C THR A 95 -17.67 -10.66 22.79
N ILE A 96 -16.83 -9.64 22.96
CA ILE A 96 -17.20 -8.22 22.74
C ILE A 96 -17.25 -7.87 21.24
N LEU A 97 -16.42 -8.53 20.42
CA LEU A 97 -16.41 -8.31 18.96
C LEU A 97 -17.57 -9.00 18.25
N GLN A 98 -18.09 -10.10 18.79
CA GLN A 98 -19.24 -10.80 18.20
C GLN A 98 -20.59 -10.15 18.54
N LYS A 99 -20.73 -9.48 19.70
CA LYS A 99 -21.94 -8.69 20.03
C LYS A 99 -22.13 -7.46 19.13
N LYS A 100 -21.07 -6.92 18.52
CA LYS A 100 -21.17 -5.80 17.56
C LYS A 100 -21.71 -6.21 16.18
N ASN A 101 -21.58 -7.47 15.79
CA ASN A 101 -22.06 -7.94 14.48
C ASN A 101 -23.44 -8.60 14.53
N ALA A 102 -24.01 -8.83 15.73
CA ALA A 102 -25.27 -9.56 15.92
C ALA A 102 -26.53 -8.67 16.06
N MET A 103 -26.41 -7.34 16.11
CA MET A 103 -27.56 -6.43 16.34
C MET A 103 -27.94 -5.61 15.10
N GLY A 104 -28.08 -6.28 13.96
CA GLY A 104 -28.50 -5.64 12.72
C GLY A 104 -29.02 -6.60 11.66
N LYS A 105 -29.96 -7.50 12.01
CA LYS A 105 -31.04 -8.00 11.13
C LYS A 105 -31.92 -9.07 11.81
N LYS A 106 -33.06 -8.62 12.35
CA LYS A 106 -34.40 -9.25 12.32
C LYS A 106 -35.34 -8.05 12.15
N LYS A 107 -36.39 -8.01 11.33
CA LYS A 107 -37.37 -9.02 10.91
C LYS A 107 -38.15 -8.42 9.72
N LYS A 108 -38.40 -9.15 8.63
CA LYS A 108 -39.70 -9.11 7.95
C LYS A 108 -40.03 -10.55 7.57
N THR A 109 -41.17 -10.96 8.10
CA THR A 109 -41.84 -12.25 7.98
C THR A 109 -42.36 -12.45 6.56
N ALA A 110 -42.58 -13.74 6.26
CA ALA A 110 -43.11 -14.28 5.02
C ALA A 110 -44.49 -13.72 4.66
N ASP A 111 -44.76 -13.69 3.36
CA ASP A 111 -46.01 -14.17 2.79
C ASP A 111 -45.65 -14.97 1.52
N GLY A 112 -46.15 -16.20 1.47
CA GLY A 112 -45.90 -17.14 0.38
C GLY A 112 -46.91 -16.97 -0.75
N LYS A 113 -46.53 -17.45 -1.94
CA LYS A 113 -47.42 -18.29 -2.75
C LYS A 113 -46.63 -19.05 -3.79
N ALA A 114 -46.98 -20.33 -3.89
CA ALA A 114 -46.46 -21.33 -4.78
C ALA A 114 -47.00 -21.19 -6.22
N ARG A 115 -46.28 -21.84 -7.14
CA ARG A 115 -46.63 -22.46 -8.45
C ARG A 115 -45.37 -22.32 -9.32
N GLY A 116 -44.73 -23.35 -9.85
CA GLY A 116 -45.17 -24.69 -10.26
C GLY A 116 -44.72 -24.87 -11.72
N ASP A 117 -43.82 -25.84 -11.95
CA ASP A 117 -43.61 -26.66 -13.17
C ASP A 117 -43.24 -25.93 -14.48
N ALA A 118 -42.52 -26.41 -15.48
CA ALA A 118 -41.76 -27.62 -15.88
C ALA A 118 -40.87 -27.12 -17.07
N LYS A 119 -39.60 -27.52 -17.21
CA LYS A 119 -39.06 -28.63 -18.04
C LYS A 119 -39.34 -28.57 -19.56
N GLY A 120 -38.30 -28.82 -20.36
CA GLY A 120 -38.29 -29.16 -21.79
C GLY A 120 -37.80 -28.00 -22.67
N ASP A 121 -36.56 -27.95 -23.16
CA ASP A 121 -35.87 -28.78 -24.18
C ASP A 121 -36.07 -28.24 -25.61
N ASP A 122 -34.90 -27.95 -26.22
CA ASP A 122 -34.52 -28.04 -27.63
C ASP A 122 -35.02 -27.07 -28.72
N ASP A 123 -34.07 -26.91 -29.65
CA ASP A 123 -34.16 -26.53 -31.07
C ASP A 123 -33.74 -25.14 -31.57
N ALA A 124 -33.11 -25.25 -32.72
CA ALA A 124 -32.17 -24.38 -33.40
C ALA A 124 -32.84 -23.39 -34.38
N GLY A 125 -32.02 -22.47 -34.92
CA GLY A 125 -32.19 -22.00 -36.30
C GLY A 125 -32.70 -20.56 -36.48
N ASP A 126 -31.76 -19.73 -36.93
CA ASP A 126 -31.89 -18.71 -37.98
C ASP A 126 -32.35 -17.26 -37.67
N ASP A 127 -31.40 -16.37 -38.03
CA ASP A 127 -31.50 -15.04 -38.62
C ASP A 127 -32.06 -13.85 -37.82
N ALA A 128 -31.16 -12.98 -37.38
CA ALA A 128 -30.88 -11.70 -38.06
C ALA A 128 -30.33 -10.63 -37.08
N ASP A 129 -29.29 -9.94 -37.54
CA ASP A 129 -28.84 -8.61 -37.16
C ASP A 129 -28.17 -8.31 -35.81
N ALA A 130 -27.07 -7.56 -35.96
CA ALA A 130 -26.41 -6.67 -35.01
C ALA A 130 -25.52 -7.27 -33.90
N GLY A 131 -24.23 -7.41 -34.24
CA GLY A 131 -23.13 -6.72 -33.54
C GLY A 131 -23.12 -6.75 -32.01
N VAL A 132 -22.49 -7.77 -31.45
CA VAL A 132 -22.19 -7.90 -30.01
C VAL A 132 -21.17 -6.83 -29.57
N ILE A 133 -21.66 -5.84 -28.81
CA ILE A 133 -20.87 -5.04 -27.86
C ILE A 133 -21.33 -5.41 -26.45
N PHE A 134 -20.33 -5.65 -25.59
CA PHE A 134 -20.43 -5.92 -24.16
C PHE A 134 -21.38 -4.97 -23.39
N GLY A 135 -22.29 -5.54 -22.59
CA GLY A 135 -22.96 -4.82 -21.49
C GLY A 135 -24.41 -5.25 -21.26
N ARG A 136 -24.66 -6.01 -20.19
CA ARG A 136 -26.01 -6.35 -19.73
C ARG A 136 -26.70 -5.09 -19.18
N ARG A 137 -27.73 -4.56 -19.87
CA ARG A 137 -28.64 -3.53 -19.34
C ARG A 137 -29.57 -4.16 -18.31
N SER A 138 -29.69 -3.57 -17.12
CA SER A 138 -30.78 -3.88 -16.18
C SER A 138 -31.97 -2.97 -16.49
N GLY A 139 -33.16 -3.54 -16.65
CA GLY A 139 -34.39 -2.87 -17.10
C GLY A 139 -35.02 -1.86 -16.12
N LYS A 140 -34.27 -0.84 -15.70
CA LYS A 140 -34.80 0.26 -14.86
C LYS A 140 -34.26 1.65 -15.25
N ASN A 141 -33.91 1.91 -16.50
CA ASN A 141 -33.56 3.26 -16.96
C ASN A 141 -33.96 3.47 -18.42
N GLU A 142 -35.10 4.11 -18.64
CA GLU A 142 -35.57 4.61 -19.95
C GLU A 142 -35.02 6.02 -20.24
N ALA A 143 -33.69 6.19 -20.19
CA ALA A 143 -33.07 7.43 -20.63
C ALA A 143 -32.07 7.15 -21.75
N SER A 144 -32.29 7.77 -22.91
CA SER A 144 -31.41 7.59 -24.06
C SER A 144 -30.06 8.26 -23.82
N MET A 145 -28.99 7.66 -24.35
CA MET A 145 -27.60 8.13 -24.18
C MET A 145 -27.40 9.60 -24.64
N LYS A 146 -28.25 10.11 -25.54
CA LYS A 146 -28.27 11.51 -25.98
C LYS A 146 -28.73 12.48 -24.89
N GLN A 147 -29.69 12.10 -24.05
CA GLN A 147 -30.21 12.93 -22.96
C GLN A 147 -29.22 13.07 -21.80
N ILE A 148 -28.40 12.04 -21.56
CA ILE A 148 -27.31 12.07 -20.56
C ILE A 148 -26.19 13.04 -20.97
N ILE A 149 -25.92 13.16 -22.27
CA ILE A 149 -24.85 14.00 -22.82
C ILE A 149 -25.23 15.49 -22.84
N GLN A 150 -26.52 15.81 -22.95
CA GLN A 150 -27.00 17.20 -23.11
C GLN A 150 -27.30 17.95 -21.80
N GLY A 151 -27.09 17.35 -20.63
CA GLY A 151 -27.04 18.10 -19.36
C GLY A 151 -28.32 18.88 -18.99
N HIS A 152 -29.50 18.38 -19.34
CA HIS A 152 -30.76 18.91 -18.82
C HIS A 152 -31.07 18.27 -17.45
N PHE A 153 -30.69 18.94 -16.37
CA PHE A 153 -31.25 18.68 -15.05
C PHE A 153 -32.49 19.56 -14.87
N SER A 154 -33.68 19.02 -15.08
CA SER A 154 -34.89 19.57 -14.49
C SER A 154 -35.06 18.96 -13.10
N SER A 155 -35.21 19.83 -12.11
CA SER A 155 -35.29 19.58 -10.67
C SER A 155 -36.57 18.87 -10.21
N SER A 156 -37.18 18.03 -11.04
CA SER A 156 -38.46 17.36 -10.76
C SER A 156 -38.39 15.83 -10.78
N ALA A 157 -37.23 15.22 -11.03
CA ALA A 157 -37.05 13.76 -11.06
C ALA A 157 -36.20 13.21 -9.90
N LEU A 158 -36.36 13.77 -8.70
CA LEU A 158 -35.87 13.16 -7.46
C LEU A 158 -37.07 12.80 -6.60
N GLY A 159 -37.20 11.51 -6.26
CA GLY A 159 -38.22 11.00 -5.36
C GLY A 159 -38.17 11.70 -4.00
N GLU A 160 -39.30 11.66 -3.28
CA GLU A 160 -39.54 12.41 -2.04
C GLU A 160 -38.55 12.12 -0.89
N GLU A 161 -37.66 11.13 -1.03
CA GLU A 161 -36.70 10.72 0.00
C GLU A 161 -35.34 11.45 -0.04
N GLU A 162 -35.13 12.43 -0.93
CA GLU A 162 -33.85 13.19 -0.98
C GLU A 162 -34.00 14.73 -0.94
N ARG A 163 -34.97 15.25 -0.18
CA ARG A 163 -35.08 16.69 0.17
C ARG A 163 -34.39 17.05 1.50
N ASP A 164 -33.30 16.38 1.86
CA ASP A 164 -32.62 16.56 3.17
C ASP A 164 -31.53 17.64 3.18
N TYR A 165 -31.33 18.36 2.07
CA TYR A 165 -30.45 19.53 2.04
C TYR A 165 -31.23 20.80 1.67
N PRO A 166 -31.20 21.86 2.51
CA PRO A 166 -31.79 23.13 2.12
C PRO A 166 -31.00 23.71 0.93
N LEU A 167 -31.73 24.18 -0.09
CA LEU A 167 -31.16 24.84 -1.26
C LEU A 167 -30.37 26.09 -0.81
N ILE A 168 -29.05 26.03 -0.93
CA ILE A 168 -28.11 27.10 -0.49
C ILE A 168 -28.13 28.31 -1.45
N GLY A 169 -28.90 28.25 -2.54
CA GLY A 169 -28.91 29.29 -3.58
C GLY A 169 -29.69 30.56 -3.26
N SER A 170 -30.58 30.57 -2.26
CA SER A 170 -31.58 31.66 -2.13
C SER A 170 -31.73 32.30 -0.75
N ARG A 171 -30.76 32.16 0.17
CA ARG A 171 -30.80 32.89 1.45
C ARG A 171 -29.46 33.54 1.79
N ILE A 172 -29.31 34.79 1.38
CA ILE A 172 -28.38 35.73 2.00
C ILE A 172 -29.08 36.29 3.23
N THR A 173 -28.74 35.80 4.42
CA THR A 173 -29.01 36.53 5.67
C THR A 173 -27.80 36.40 6.61
N PHE A 174 -27.32 37.54 7.09
CA PHE A 174 -26.33 37.63 8.16
C PHE A 174 -26.95 37.13 9.47
N GLY A 175 -26.33 36.12 10.10
CA GLY A 175 -26.76 35.54 11.37
C GLY A 175 -26.57 34.02 11.42
N LYS A 176 -26.28 33.46 12.60
CA LYS A 176 -25.96 32.03 12.78
C LYS A 176 -27.03 31.14 12.14
N MET A 177 -26.58 30.16 11.35
CA MET A 177 -27.46 29.20 10.68
C MET A 177 -28.40 28.50 11.68
N PRO A 178 -29.67 28.25 11.31
CA PRO A 178 -30.56 27.45 12.13
C PRO A 178 -29.99 26.03 12.28
N LEU A 179 -30.13 25.46 13.48
CA LEU A 179 -29.61 24.14 13.78
C LEU A 179 -30.25 23.09 12.86
N PRO A 180 -29.46 22.12 12.35
CA PRO A 180 -29.99 21.04 11.53
C PRO A 180 -31.04 20.25 12.30
N ARG A 181 -32.11 19.84 11.62
CA ARG A 181 -33.14 18.98 12.23
C ARG A 181 -32.48 17.69 12.73
N PRO A 182 -32.88 17.18 13.90
CA PRO A 182 -32.25 16.01 14.49
C PRO A 182 -32.48 14.79 13.60
N THR A 183 -31.39 14.22 13.10
CA THR A 183 -31.38 12.93 12.39
C THR A 183 -31.94 11.81 13.27
N LYS A 184 -32.45 10.73 12.66
CA LYS A 184 -32.87 9.52 13.39
C LYS A 184 -31.80 9.01 14.36
N ALA A 185 -30.52 9.13 14.01
CA ALA A 185 -29.40 8.74 14.86
C ALA A 185 -29.26 9.63 16.11
N SER A 186 -29.42 10.95 15.96
CA SER A 186 -29.38 11.87 17.11
C SER A 186 -30.60 11.70 18.02
N VAL A 187 -31.79 11.45 17.46
CA VAL A 187 -33.00 11.17 18.26
C VAL A 187 -32.84 9.87 19.05
N LEU A 188 -32.29 8.82 18.42
CA LEU A 188 -31.98 7.55 19.11
C LEU A 188 -30.97 7.72 20.24
N LEU A 189 -29.94 8.53 20.02
CA LEU A 189 -28.91 8.79 21.02
C LEU A 189 -29.46 9.58 22.22
N GLN A 190 -30.39 10.50 21.95
CA GLN A 190 -31.07 11.30 22.97
C GLN A 190 -32.05 10.44 23.77
N ARG A 191 -32.81 9.58 23.09
CA ARG A 191 -33.71 8.60 23.71
C ARG A 191 -32.97 7.56 24.56
N ASN A 192 -31.78 7.14 24.14
CA ASN A 192 -30.92 6.25 24.92
C ASN A 192 -30.37 6.94 26.18
N LYS A 193 -30.02 8.22 26.09
CA LYS A 193 -29.61 9.01 27.26
C LYS A 193 -30.76 9.23 28.23
N GLU A 194 -31.96 9.50 27.73
CA GLU A 194 -33.17 9.62 28.55
C GLU A 194 -33.54 8.27 29.20
N ALA A 195 -33.37 7.16 28.48
CA ALA A 195 -33.58 5.82 29.03
C ALA A 195 -32.54 5.43 30.10
N GLU A 196 -31.28 5.84 29.96
CA GLU A 196 -30.29 5.67 31.03
C GLU A 196 -30.58 6.56 32.24
N LYS A 197 -31.01 7.80 32.00
CA LYS A 197 -31.39 8.71 33.07
C LYS A 197 -32.60 8.18 33.85
N ALA A 198 -33.61 7.65 33.15
CA ALA A 198 -34.77 7.00 33.76
C ALA A 198 -34.41 5.71 34.53
N LYS A 199 -33.40 4.96 34.08
CA LYS A 199 -32.86 3.81 34.82
C LYS A 199 -32.15 4.22 36.12
N LEU A 200 -31.38 5.29 36.07
CA LEU A 200 -30.73 5.87 37.25
C LEU A 200 -31.75 6.43 38.25
N GLU A 201 -32.81 7.08 37.76
CA GLU A 201 -33.90 7.60 38.60
C GLU A 201 -34.71 6.44 39.23
N THR A 202 -34.97 5.35 38.50
CA THR A 202 -35.65 4.16 39.05
C THR A 202 -34.77 3.31 39.97
N GLU A 203 -33.45 3.33 39.83
CA GLU A 203 -32.53 2.74 40.80
C GLU A 203 -32.39 3.59 42.07
N SER A 204 -32.55 4.91 41.97
CA SER A 204 -32.50 5.83 43.13
C SER A 204 -33.75 5.76 44.03
N GLN A 205 -34.86 5.18 43.55
CA GLN A 205 -36.12 5.04 44.30
C GLN A 205 -36.34 3.64 44.91
N LYS A 206 -35.39 2.72 44.80
CA LYS A 206 -35.50 1.41 45.47
C LYS A 206 -35.17 1.57 46.95
N ASP A 207 -36.15 1.30 47.79
CA ASP A 207 -36.06 1.28 49.25
C ASP A 207 -34.92 0.34 49.70
N VAL A 208 -33.86 0.95 50.24
CA VAL A 208 -32.60 0.27 50.57
C VAL A 208 -32.73 -0.57 51.86
N SER A 209 -33.89 -0.57 52.51
CA SER A 209 -34.12 -1.25 53.80
C SER A 209 -34.20 -2.79 53.72
N SER A 210 -34.36 -3.38 52.53
CA SER A 210 -34.54 -4.84 52.37
C SER A 210 -33.33 -5.60 51.82
N LEU A 211 -32.27 -4.91 51.38
CA LEU A 211 -31.04 -5.55 50.87
C LEU A 211 -29.97 -5.82 51.96
N TRP A 212 -30.22 -5.43 53.21
CA TRP A 212 -29.25 -5.51 54.33
C TRP A 212 -29.59 -6.55 55.40
N ARG A 213 -30.20 -7.69 55.05
CA ARG A 213 -30.28 -8.83 55.98
C ARG A 213 -29.05 -9.72 55.81
N MET A 214 -27.96 -9.37 56.52
CA MET A 214 -26.73 -10.18 56.57
C MET A 214 -27.01 -11.52 57.30
N PRO A 215 -26.52 -12.67 56.81
CA PRO A 215 -26.31 -13.85 57.65
C PRO A 215 -25.31 -13.49 58.75
N LYS A 216 -25.60 -13.88 59.99
CA LYS A 216 -24.77 -13.60 61.18
C LYS A 216 -23.35 -14.16 61.01
N TRP A 217 -22.44 -13.36 60.47
CA TRP A 217 -21.00 -13.47 60.68
C TRP A 217 -20.49 -12.14 61.20
N SER A 218 -19.70 -12.25 62.26
CA SER A 218 -19.25 -11.19 63.15
C SER A 218 -18.46 -10.07 62.47
N LYS A 219 -18.78 -8.85 62.89
CA LYS A 219 -17.97 -7.60 62.85
C LYS A 219 -16.65 -7.67 62.05
N ILE A 220 -16.73 -7.36 60.77
CA ILE A 220 -15.63 -6.70 60.04
C ILE A 220 -16.27 -5.44 59.44
N GLY A 221 -15.97 -4.28 60.00
CA GLY A 221 -16.46 -3.00 59.46
C GLY A 221 -16.06 -2.83 57.99
N PRO A 222 -16.71 -1.93 57.23
CA PRO A 222 -16.35 -1.68 55.85
C PRO A 222 -14.90 -1.20 55.79
N LYS A 223 -13.97 -2.08 55.42
CA LYS A 223 -12.64 -1.65 55.02
C LYS A 223 -12.86 -0.76 53.81
N VAL A 224 -12.55 0.52 53.95
CA VAL A 224 -12.33 1.41 52.80
C VAL A 224 -11.21 0.76 52.00
N VAL A 225 -11.57 -0.03 50.99
CA VAL A 225 -10.59 -0.56 50.06
C VAL A 225 -10.29 0.60 49.13
N GLU A 226 -9.28 1.41 49.48
CA GLU A 226 -8.61 2.22 48.48
C GLU A 226 -8.24 1.26 47.34
N GLU A 227 -8.80 1.47 46.14
CA GLU A 227 -8.35 0.76 44.94
C GLU A 227 -6.91 1.19 44.66
N ILE A 228 -5.96 0.54 45.31
CA ILE A 228 -4.55 0.67 45.00
C ILE A 228 -4.38 0.05 43.61
N MET A 229 -4.43 0.89 42.56
CA MET A 229 -4.16 0.45 41.20
C MET A 229 -2.78 -0.22 41.16
N SER A 230 -2.77 -1.55 41.07
CA SER A 230 -1.52 -2.32 41.06
C SER A 230 -0.72 -1.98 39.81
N HIS A 231 0.59 -1.78 39.99
CA HIS A 231 1.51 -1.65 38.88
C HIS A 231 1.38 -2.82 37.89
N ARG A 232 1.74 -2.58 36.63
CA ARG A 232 1.70 -3.62 35.58
C ARG A 232 2.51 -4.85 36.03
N LYS A 233 1.86 -6.02 36.06
CA LYS A 233 2.42 -7.29 36.57
C LYS A 233 3.77 -7.69 35.94
N PHE A 234 3.94 -7.48 34.63
CA PHE A 234 5.21 -7.70 33.93
C PHE A 234 5.53 -6.53 33.00
N ARG A 235 6.78 -6.08 33.02
CA ARG A 235 7.25 -5.05 32.09
C ARG A 235 7.35 -5.66 30.69
N ALA A 236 6.83 -4.95 29.71
CA ALA A 236 7.04 -5.25 28.30
C ALA A 236 7.39 -3.95 27.58
N PRO A 237 8.20 -4.00 26.50
CA PRO A 237 8.46 -2.82 25.69
C PRO A 237 7.17 -2.30 25.08
N ARG A 238 7.17 -1.00 24.75
CA ARG A 238 6.06 -0.37 24.05
C ARG A 238 5.84 -1.02 22.68
N HIS A 239 4.56 -1.21 22.30
CA HIS A 239 4.18 -1.61 20.95
C HIS A 239 4.29 -0.45 19.94
N GLY A 240 5.51 -0.23 19.45
CA GLY A 240 5.81 0.70 18.37
C GLY A 240 6.35 2.06 18.84
N SER A 241 7.01 2.75 17.93
CA SER A 241 7.62 4.05 18.22
C SER A 241 6.60 5.19 18.09
N LEU A 242 6.53 6.04 19.11
CA LEU A 242 5.69 7.25 19.13
C LEU A 242 6.20 8.32 18.15
N GLY A 243 7.47 8.29 17.76
CA GLY A 243 8.06 9.24 16.81
C GLY A 243 7.50 9.13 15.38
N PHE A 244 6.77 8.05 15.07
CA PHE A 244 6.07 7.88 13.79
C PHE A 244 4.57 8.21 13.87
N LEU A 245 4.10 8.78 14.98
CA LEU A 245 2.75 9.31 15.09
C LEU A 245 2.68 10.76 14.56
N PRO A 246 1.54 11.20 14.01
CA PRO A 246 0.35 10.39 13.69
C PRO A 246 0.59 9.49 12.46
N LYS A 247 0.13 8.24 12.52
CA LYS A 247 0.18 7.26 11.40
C LYS A 247 -0.88 7.57 10.33
N LYS A 248 -0.78 8.74 9.70
CA LYS A 248 -1.66 9.21 8.62
C LYS A 248 -0.97 9.15 7.25
N ARG A 249 -1.77 9.19 6.18
CA ARG A 249 -1.23 9.28 4.82
C ARG A 249 -0.42 10.57 4.64
N THR A 250 0.72 10.45 3.97
CA THR A 250 1.60 11.58 3.68
C THR A 250 0.98 12.51 2.64
N LYS A 251 1.02 13.83 2.87
CA LYS A 251 0.52 14.84 1.91
C LYS A 251 1.36 14.91 0.63
N LYS A 252 2.68 14.72 0.73
CA LYS A 252 3.61 14.76 -0.40
C LYS A 252 3.92 13.34 -0.86
N HIS A 253 3.72 13.07 -2.16
CA HIS A 253 4.02 11.75 -2.73
C HIS A 253 5.52 11.49 -2.93
N ARG A 254 6.30 12.55 -3.18
CA ARG A 254 7.78 12.48 -3.21
C ARG A 254 8.36 12.66 -1.82
N GLY A 255 9.56 12.13 -1.58
CA GLY A 255 10.32 12.39 -0.35
C GLY A 255 10.60 13.89 -0.20
N LYS A 256 10.16 14.49 0.92
CA LYS A 256 10.54 15.85 1.30
C LYS A 256 11.78 15.79 2.18
N ILE A 257 12.87 16.38 1.72
CA ILE A 257 14.04 16.61 2.56
C ILE A 257 13.73 17.77 3.50
N ARG A 258 13.88 17.54 4.82
CA ARG A 258 13.74 18.58 5.85
C ARG A 258 15.09 19.14 6.29
N SER A 259 16.14 18.34 6.15
CA SER A 259 17.50 18.67 6.54
C SER A 259 18.45 18.19 5.45
N PHE A 260 19.26 19.09 4.92
CA PHE A 260 20.35 18.76 4.02
C PHE A 260 21.62 18.44 4.83
N PRO A 261 22.64 17.82 4.21
CA PRO A 261 23.94 17.66 4.84
C PRO A 261 24.47 19.00 5.36
N LYS A 262 25.28 18.96 6.42
CA LYS A 262 25.97 20.16 6.89
C LYS A 262 26.84 20.71 5.78
N ASP A 263 26.87 22.03 5.68
CA ASP A 263 27.68 22.73 4.70
C ASP A 263 29.14 22.79 5.17
N ASP A 264 30.06 22.74 4.21
CA ASP A 264 31.51 22.73 4.45
C ASP A 264 32.17 23.61 3.38
N PRO A 265 32.51 24.87 3.71
CA PRO A 265 33.05 25.84 2.75
C PRO A 265 34.36 25.40 2.09
N ALA A 266 35.13 24.51 2.70
CA ALA A 266 36.42 24.05 2.16
C ALA A 266 36.27 23.17 0.92
N LYS A 267 35.11 22.54 0.71
CA LYS A 267 34.84 21.70 -0.45
C LYS A 267 34.31 22.54 -1.61
N PRO A 268 34.54 22.15 -2.87
CA PRO A 268 33.90 22.82 -4.00
C PRO A 268 32.37 22.67 -3.94
N PRO A 269 31.62 23.64 -4.53
CA PRO A 269 30.18 23.56 -4.65
C PRO A 269 29.70 22.25 -5.28
N HIS A 270 28.76 21.56 -4.63
CA HIS A 270 28.23 20.28 -5.07
C HIS A 270 26.76 20.10 -4.68
N LEU A 271 26.06 19.26 -5.45
CA LEU A 271 24.67 18.89 -5.18
C LEU A 271 24.55 17.86 -4.05
N THR A 272 23.49 18.00 -3.26
CA THR A 272 23.27 17.22 -2.03
C THR A 272 22.24 16.10 -2.15
N ALA A 273 21.43 16.11 -3.19
CA ALA A 273 20.32 15.18 -3.38
C ALA A 273 20.05 14.91 -4.86
N PHE A 274 19.33 13.82 -5.13
CA PHE A 274 18.92 13.38 -6.45
C PHE A 274 17.54 12.70 -6.39
N MET A 275 16.85 12.55 -7.52
CA MET A 275 15.57 11.84 -7.61
C MET A 275 15.67 10.66 -8.57
N ALA A 276 15.32 9.48 -8.09
CA ALA A 276 15.32 8.24 -8.86
C ALA A 276 13.97 7.50 -8.71
N TYR A 277 13.74 6.46 -9.49
CA TYR A 277 12.51 5.68 -9.52
C TYR A 277 12.80 4.22 -9.25
N LYS A 278 12.01 3.60 -8.37
CA LYS A 278 12.24 2.19 -8.01
C LYS A 278 11.86 1.26 -9.15
N ALA A 279 12.83 0.65 -9.82
CA ALA A 279 12.58 -0.29 -10.91
C ALA A 279 12.25 -1.70 -10.37
N GLY A 280 13.12 -2.22 -9.51
CA GLY A 280 13.01 -3.60 -9.03
C GLY A 280 14.06 -3.96 -7.99
N MET A 281 14.19 -5.25 -7.75
CA MET A 281 15.19 -5.82 -6.86
C MET A 281 15.79 -7.06 -7.50
N THR A 282 17.06 -7.30 -7.22
CA THR A 282 17.77 -8.53 -7.56
C THR A 282 18.70 -8.90 -6.40
N HIS A 283 19.57 -9.88 -6.59
CA HIS A 283 20.68 -10.16 -5.69
C HIS A 283 22.01 -10.07 -6.44
N VAL A 284 23.07 -9.76 -5.69
CA VAL A 284 24.44 -9.71 -6.22
C VAL A 284 25.33 -10.61 -5.38
N VAL A 285 26.34 -11.18 -6.02
CA VAL A 285 27.48 -11.80 -5.34
C VAL A 285 28.59 -10.78 -5.33
N ARG A 286 29.15 -10.54 -4.15
CA ARG A 286 30.35 -9.70 -3.99
C ARG A 286 31.33 -10.38 -3.07
N GLU A 287 32.60 -10.04 -3.22
CA GLU A 287 33.60 -10.38 -2.23
C GLU A 287 33.56 -9.38 -1.07
N VAL A 288 33.69 -9.88 0.16
CA VAL A 288 33.67 -9.03 1.35
C VAL A 288 35.09 -8.79 1.84
N ASP A 289 35.59 -7.58 1.64
CA ASP A 289 36.86 -7.16 2.21
C ASP A 289 36.65 -6.45 3.56
N ARG A 290 36.41 -7.25 4.61
CA ARG A 290 36.31 -6.74 5.98
C ARG A 290 37.16 -7.54 6.95
N SER A 291 38.37 -7.07 7.22
CA SER A 291 39.26 -7.69 8.21
C SER A 291 38.58 -7.82 9.59
N GLY A 292 38.70 -9.01 10.18
CA GLY A 292 38.04 -9.39 11.44
C GLY A 292 36.59 -9.89 11.29
N SER A 293 36.00 -9.87 10.09
CA SER A 293 34.71 -10.54 9.83
C SER A 293 34.90 -12.03 9.53
N LYS A 294 33.96 -12.88 9.98
CA LYS A 294 33.89 -14.29 9.56
C LYS A 294 33.78 -14.47 8.03
N MET A 295 33.31 -13.43 7.35
CA MET A 295 33.08 -13.37 5.90
C MET A 295 34.22 -12.69 5.13
N HIS A 296 35.33 -12.32 5.78
CA HIS A 296 36.47 -11.69 5.10
C HIS A 296 37.00 -12.59 3.97
N LYS A 297 37.22 -12.02 2.78
CA LYS A 297 37.66 -12.71 1.56
C LYS A 297 36.77 -13.89 1.15
N LYS A 298 35.49 -13.84 1.55
CA LYS A 298 34.47 -14.79 1.14
C LYS A 298 33.42 -14.10 0.29
N GLU A 299 32.81 -14.89 -0.57
CA GLU A 299 31.70 -14.45 -1.40
C GLU A 299 30.42 -14.40 -0.58
N VAL A 300 29.70 -13.29 -0.68
CA VAL A 300 28.43 -13.09 0.00
C VAL A 300 27.39 -12.66 -1.02
N VAL A 301 26.21 -13.27 -0.93
CA VAL A 301 25.02 -12.87 -1.68
C VAL A 301 24.28 -11.80 -0.89
N GLU A 302 24.08 -10.64 -1.49
CA GLU A 302 23.31 -9.55 -0.90
C GLU A 302 22.13 -9.17 -1.79
N ALA A 303 20.95 -9.00 -1.17
CA ALA A 303 19.81 -8.45 -1.87
C ALA A 303 20.05 -6.96 -2.18
N VAL A 304 19.64 -6.52 -3.36
CA VAL A 304 19.81 -5.15 -3.85
C VAL A 304 18.51 -4.60 -4.45
N THR A 305 18.35 -3.28 -4.38
CA THR A 305 17.29 -2.54 -5.07
C THR A 305 17.91 -1.73 -6.21
N ILE A 306 17.32 -1.86 -7.39
CA ILE A 306 17.71 -1.07 -8.58
C ILE A 306 16.78 0.15 -8.66
N LEU A 307 17.39 1.33 -8.69
CA LEU A 307 16.72 2.60 -8.93
C LEU A 307 17.15 3.17 -10.28
N GLU A 308 16.19 3.42 -11.15
CA GLU A 308 16.39 4.10 -12.42
C GLU A 308 16.50 5.62 -12.16
N ALA A 309 17.56 6.24 -12.63
CA ALA A 309 17.99 7.59 -12.27
C ALA A 309 18.11 8.44 -13.55
N PRO A 310 16.97 8.83 -14.16
CA PRO A 310 17.00 9.68 -15.35
C PRO A 310 17.69 11.01 -15.02
N PRO A 311 18.47 11.58 -15.95
CA PRO A 311 19.13 12.86 -15.71
C PRO A 311 18.14 13.94 -15.25
N MET A 312 18.55 14.70 -14.24
CA MET A 312 17.79 15.85 -13.74
C MET A 312 18.24 17.12 -14.45
N LYS A 313 17.29 18.00 -14.76
CA LYS A 313 17.58 19.33 -15.29
C LYS A 313 17.40 20.39 -14.22
N VAL A 314 18.37 21.28 -14.09
CA VAL A 314 18.27 22.46 -13.22
C VAL A 314 17.59 23.58 -14.00
N VAL A 315 16.55 24.15 -13.38
CA VAL A 315 15.63 25.13 -14.00
C VAL A 315 15.50 26.40 -13.18
N GLY A 316 16.19 26.50 -12.05
CA GLY A 316 16.17 27.70 -11.26
C GLY A 316 17.08 27.62 -10.04
N VAL A 317 17.26 28.78 -9.41
CA VAL A 317 18.06 29.01 -8.22
C VAL A 317 17.19 29.74 -7.20
N VAL A 318 17.26 29.34 -5.95
CA VAL A 318 16.51 29.92 -4.83
C VAL A 318 17.52 30.32 -3.77
N GLY A 319 17.54 31.61 -3.43
CA GLY A 319 18.27 32.13 -2.28
C GLY A 319 17.41 32.07 -1.02
N TYR A 320 18.00 31.63 0.08
CA TYR A 320 17.40 31.68 1.40
C TYR A 320 18.24 32.58 2.31
N VAL A 321 17.55 33.43 3.07
CA VAL A 321 18.13 34.27 4.11
C VAL A 321 17.71 33.75 5.48
N ALA A 322 18.63 33.73 6.43
CA ALA A 322 18.40 33.42 7.82
C ALA A 322 17.75 34.63 8.51
N THR A 323 16.53 34.44 8.96
CA THR A 323 15.84 35.38 9.85
C THR A 323 15.73 34.77 11.25
N PRO A 324 15.46 35.58 12.29
CA PRO A 324 15.31 35.05 13.66
C PRO A 324 14.25 33.94 13.80
N THR A 325 13.25 33.91 12.90
CA THR A 325 12.19 32.88 12.86
C THR A 325 12.53 31.67 12.00
N GLY A 326 13.73 31.63 11.39
CA GLY A 326 14.21 30.57 10.51
C GLY A 326 14.57 31.06 9.10
N LEU A 327 14.79 30.12 8.18
CA LEU A 327 15.13 30.42 6.79
C LEU A 327 13.91 30.90 6.01
N ARG A 328 14.01 32.06 5.37
CA ARG A 328 13.01 32.62 4.48
C ARG A 328 13.54 32.66 3.04
N THR A 329 12.67 32.37 2.07
CA THR A 329 13.01 32.53 0.65
C THR A 329 13.19 34.01 0.32
N LEU A 330 14.34 34.37 -0.23
CA LEU A 330 14.65 35.73 -0.67
C LEU A 330 14.09 35.96 -2.09
N THR A 331 14.66 35.28 -3.07
CA THR A 331 14.28 35.35 -4.49
C THR A 331 14.37 33.96 -5.13
N THR A 332 13.66 33.78 -6.24
CA THR A 332 13.75 32.58 -7.08
C THR A 332 13.97 33.02 -8.51
N VAL A 333 15.15 32.71 -9.02
CA VAL A 333 15.51 32.90 -10.42
C VAL A 333 15.18 31.61 -11.15
N TRP A 334 14.42 31.67 -12.24
CA TRP A 334 14.17 30.52 -13.11
C TRP A 334 14.98 30.67 -14.39
N ALA A 335 15.27 29.55 -15.03
CA ALA A 335 15.78 29.48 -16.39
C ALA A 335 14.81 30.15 -17.39
N GLU A 336 15.31 30.51 -18.57
CA GLU A 336 14.51 31.09 -19.65
C GLU A 336 13.65 29.99 -20.30
N HIS A 337 14.28 28.88 -20.68
CA HIS A 337 13.66 27.80 -21.42
C HIS A 337 13.23 26.65 -20.52
N LEU A 338 11.95 26.65 -20.13
CA LEU A 338 11.35 25.56 -19.37
C LEU A 338 10.68 24.52 -20.29
N SER A 339 11.04 23.25 -20.10
CA SER A 339 10.41 22.14 -20.80
C SER A 339 8.91 21.98 -20.48
N ASP A 340 8.14 21.44 -21.42
CA ASP A 340 6.71 21.19 -21.19
C ASP A 340 6.42 20.22 -20.03
N GLU A 341 7.37 19.33 -19.70
CA GLU A 341 7.24 18.39 -18.57
C GLU A 341 7.15 19.11 -17.23
N ILE A 342 7.93 20.18 -17.05
CA ILE A 342 7.89 21.00 -15.86
C ILE A 342 6.71 21.97 -15.90
N ARG A 343 6.35 22.52 -17.07
CA ARG A 343 5.15 23.38 -17.20
C ARG A 343 3.87 22.62 -16.84
N ARG A 344 3.79 21.33 -17.16
CA ARG A 344 2.74 20.41 -16.68
C ARG A 344 2.64 20.36 -15.16
N ARG A 345 3.70 20.71 -14.40
CA ARG A 345 3.69 20.72 -12.93
C ARG A 345 2.64 21.66 -12.37
N PHE A 346 2.47 22.81 -13.03
CA PHE A 346 1.62 23.93 -12.61
C PHE A 346 0.16 23.76 -13.00
N TYR A 347 -0.18 22.71 -13.76
CA TYR A 347 -1.56 22.41 -14.15
C TYR A 347 -2.04 21.09 -13.56
N LYS A 348 -3.33 21.01 -13.24
CA LYS A 348 -4.00 19.72 -12.96
C LYS A 348 -4.28 18.99 -14.27
N ASN A 349 -4.87 19.68 -15.24
CA ASN A 349 -5.12 19.17 -16.59
C ASN A 349 -4.38 20.03 -17.62
N TRP A 350 -3.33 19.46 -18.23
CA TRP A 350 -2.50 20.15 -19.22
C TRP A 350 -3.25 20.44 -20.52
N TYR A 351 -4.01 19.46 -21.02
CA TYR A 351 -4.64 19.53 -22.34
C TYR A 351 -5.83 20.48 -22.39
N LYS A 352 -6.56 20.65 -21.27
CA LYS A 352 -7.63 21.65 -21.13
C LYS A 352 -7.13 23.05 -20.79
N SER A 353 -5.82 23.24 -20.60
CA SER A 353 -5.25 24.54 -20.21
C SER A 353 -4.75 25.31 -21.42
N LYS A 354 -4.73 26.65 -21.34
CA LYS A 354 -4.08 27.53 -22.34
C LYS A 354 -2.55 27.47 -22.31
N LYS A 355 -1.95 26.67 -21.42
CA LYS A 355 -0.49 26.47 -21.27
C LYS A 355 0.30 27.80 -21.20
N LYS A 356 -0.16 28.75 -20.38
CA LYS A 356 0.44 30.09 -20.21
C LYS A 356 1.48 30.20 -19.08
N ALA A 357 1.81 29.10 -18.41
CA ALA A 357 2.84 29.10 -17.37
C ALA A 357 4.20 29.52 -17.97
N PHE A 358 4.89 30.43 -17.28
CA PHE A 358 6.19 31.02 -17.63
C PHE A 358 6.25 31.86 -18.91
N THR A 359 5.14 32.12 -19.61
CA THR A 359 5.21 32.89 -20.87
C THR A 359 5.65 34.35 -20.66
N LYS A 360 5.21 35.00 -19.58
CA LYS A 360 5.68 36.36 -19.24
C LYS A 360 7.12 36.36 -18.72
N TYR A 361 7.52 35.26 -18.07
CA TYR A 361 8.85 35.15 -17.48
C TYR A 361 9.92 34.96 -18.57
N ALA A 362 9.65 34.12 -19.57
CA ALA A 362 10.51 34.00 -20.75
C ALA A 362 10.66 35.33 -21.50
N LYS A 363 9.57 36.11 -21.64
CA LYS A 363 9.65 37.47 -22.23
C LYS A 363 10.52 38.43 -21.41
N LYS A 364 10.43 38.38 -20.08
CA LYS A 364 11.29 39.19 -19.19
C LYS A 364 12.77 38.86 -19.41
N TRP A 365 13.10 37.59 -19.60
CA TRP A 365 14.47 37.15 -19.91
C TRP A 365 14.98 37.72 -21.24
N SER A 366 14.17 37.67 -22.30
CA SER A 366 14.56 38.19 -23.62
C SER A 366 14.64 39.72 -23.67
N GLU A 367 13.74 40.42 -22.99
CA GLU A 367 13.63 41.89 -23.07
C GLU A 367 14.52 42.61 -22.03
N ALA A 368 14.81 41.99 -20.88
CA ALA A 368 15.54 42.62 -19.78
C ALA A 368 16.42 41.61 -19.01
N PRO A 369 17.48 41.07 -19.64
CA PRO A 369 18.38 40.12 -18.98
C PRO A 369 19.08 40.71 -17.74
N GLY A 370 19.33 42.02 -17.71
CA GLY A 370 19.94 42.70 -16.56
C GLY A 370 19.18 42.51 -15.24
N LYS A 371 17.84 42.47 -15.29
CA LYS A 371 17.01 42.25 -14.09
C LYS A 371 17.21 40.88 -13.47
N VAL A 372 17.61 39.89 -14.27
CA VAL A 372 17.88 38.54 -13.75
C VAL A 372 19.26 38.46 -13.14
N GLU A 373 20.24 39.14 -13.73
CA GLU A 373 21.57 39.26 -13.14
C GLU A 373 21.52 40.01 -11.81
N GLU A 374 20.69 41.06 -11.70
CA GLU A 374 20.41 41.74 -10.43
C GLU A 374 19.78 40.79 -9.38
N GLU A 375 18.85 39.93 -9.79
CA GLU A 375 18.25 38.93 -8.89
C GLU A 375 19.28 37.88 -8.43
N LEU A 376 20.22 37.50 -9.29
CA LEU A 376 21.33 36.60 -8.95
C LEU A 376 22.34 37.28 -8.02
N GLN A 377 22.69 38.54 -8.30
CA GLN A 377 23.56 39.34 -7.46
C GLN A 377 22.96 39.53 -6.06
N ARG A 378 21.66 39.83 -5.98
CA ARG A 378 20.93 39.89 -4.71
C ARG A 378 21.00 38.58 -3.92
N ILE A 379 21.06 37.42 -4.58
CA ILE A 379 21.29 36.14 -3.89
C ILE A 379 22.72 36.07 -3.37
N LYS A 380 23.72 36.50 -4.15
CA LYS A 380 25.13 36.52 -3.71
C LYS A 380 25.31 37.39 -2.46
N ASP A 381 24.64 38.54 -2.41
CA ASP A 381 24.83 39.53 -1.35
C ASP A 381 24.13 39.16 -0.03
N TYR A 382 22.92 38.59 -0.11
CA TYR A 382 22.05 38.44 1.08
C TYR A 382 21.66 37.01 1.44
N ALA A 383 21.97 36.00 0.61
CA ALA A 383 21.52 34.64 0.89
C ALA A 383 22.56 33.84 1.69
N ASP A 384 22.15 33.30 2.83
CA ASP A 384 22.97 32.36 3.60
C ASP A 384 23.01 30.95 2.96
N VAL A 385 21.91 30.55 2.32
CA VAL A 385 21.76 29.20 1.75
C VAL A 385 21.22 29.28 0.33
N VAL A 386 21.93 28.63 -0.60
CA VAL A 386 21.53 28.54 -2.01
C VAL A 386 20.99 27.15 -2.31
N ARG A 387 19.84 27.08 -3.00
CA ARG A 387 19.27 25.83 -3.51
C ARG A 387 18.97 25.93 -4.98
N VAL A 388 19.21 24.86 -5.72
CA VAL A 388 18.75 24.73 -7.10
C VAL A 388 17.38 24.07 -7.16
N LEU A 389 16.54 24.54 -8.07
CA LEU A 389 15.31 23.87 -8.48
C LEU A 389 15.67 22.93 -9.62
N ALA A 390 15.61 21.63 -9.34
CA ALA A 390 15.84 20.61 -10.32
C ALA A 390 14.56 19.81 -10.58
N HIS A 391 14.35 19.37 -11.82
CA HIS A 391 13.26 18.47 -12.14
C HIS A 391 13.73 17.19 -12.83
N THR A 392 12.99 16.11 -12.61
CA THR A 392 13.21 14.84 -13.30
C THR A 392 12.75 14.91 -14.75
N GLN A 393 13.43 14.21 -15.65
CA GLN A 393 12.99 13.98 -17.04
C GLN A 393 12.14 12.70 -17.14
N ILE A 394 10.84 12.81 -16.86
CA ILE A 394 9.99 11.62 -16.68
C ILE A 394 9.60 10.96 -18.01
N LYS A 395 9.74 11.65 -19.14
CA LYS A 395 9.45 11.07 -20.46
C LYS A 395 10.50 10.07 -20.92
N LYS A 396 11.73 10.15 -20.38
CA LYS A 396 12.77 9.17 -20.68
C LYS A 396 12.36 7.79 -20.13
N LEU A 397 11.72 7.81 -18.97
CA LEU A 397 11.08 6.65 -18.37
C LEU A 397 9.82 6.24 -19.14
N ASN A 398 9.61 4.93 -19.27
CA ASN A 398 8.36 4.38 -19.82
C ASN A 398 7.24 4.31 -18.75
N LEU A 399 6.92 5.46 -18.15
CA LEU A 399 5.82 5.60 -17.19
C LEU A 399 4.64 6.34 -17.81
N ARG A 400 3.41 5.99 -17.39
CA ARG A 400 2.19 6.71 -17.79
C ARG A 400 2.25 8.20 -17.44
N GLN A 401 2.96 8.55 -16.37
CA GLN A 401 3.06 9.92 -15.88
C GLN A 401 4.03 10.73 -16.75
N LYS A 402 3.52 11.76 -17.43
CA LYS A 402 4.32 12.72 -18.23
C LYS A 402 4.67 14.02 -17.48
N LYS A 403 4.28 14.11 -16.21
CA LYS A 403 4.41 15.31 -15.36
C LYS A 403 5.68 15.20 -14.51
N ALA A 404 6.63 16.11 -14.69
CA ALA A 404 7.88 16.07 -13.95
C ALA A 404 7.70 16.29 -12.45
N HIS A 405 8.65 15.77 -11.67
CA HIS A 405 8.80 16.09 -10.27
C HIS A 405 9.87 17.18 -10.12
N ILE A 406 9.51 18.31 -9.51
CA ILE A 406 10.44 19.38 -9.13
C ILE A 406 10.95 19.12 -7.71
N LEU A 407 12.20 19.39 -7.39
CA LEU A 407 12.79 19.30 -6.06
C LEU A 407 13.76 20.47 -5.88
N GLU A 408 13.79 21.02 -4.67
CA GLU A 408 14.89 21.88 -4.24
C GLU A 408 16.05 21.00 -3.78
N ILE A 409 17.24 21.21 -4.33
CA ILE A 409 18.48 20.56 -3.91
C ILE A 409 19.40 21.65 -3.40
N GLN A 410 19.88 21.52 -2.17
CA GLN A 410 20.83 22.48 -1.61
C GLN A 410 22.20 22.31 -2.27
N VAL A 411 22.86 23.43 -2.57
CA VAL A 411 24.26 23.46 -3.00
C VAL A 411 25.11 23.70 -1.76
N ASN A 412 26.02 22.78 -1.47
CA ASN A 412 26.97 22.89 -0.36
C ASN A 412 28.39 23.03 -0.93
N GLY A 413 29.30 23.64 -0.18
CA GLY A 413 30.69 23.87 -0.60
C GLY A 413 30.91 25.27 -1.16
N GLY A 414 32.10 25.84 -0.91
CA GLY A 414 32.52 27.16 -1.35
C GLY A 414 31.81 28.32 -0.64
N ALA A 415 32.15 29.53 -1.08
CA ALA A 415 31.45 30.74 -0.68
C ALA A 415 30.07 30.83 -1.35
N ILE A 416 29.22 31.76 -0.90
CA ILE A 416 27.88 31.96 -1.46
C ILE A 416 27.96 32.35 -2.94
N GLY A 417 28.92 33.21 -3.32
CA GLY A 417 29.19 33.58 -4.72
C GLY A 417 29.43 32.35 -5.59
N ASP A 418 30.37 31.48 -5.20
CA ASP A 418 30.70 30.25 -5.91
C ASP A 418 29.50 29.32 -6.07
N LYS A 419 28.64 29.23 -5.04
CA LYS A 419 27.41 28.43 -5.10
C LYS A 419 26.42 28.97 -6.13
N VAL A 420 26.28 30.29 -6.20
CA VAL A 420 25.39 30.94 -7.18
C VAL A 420 25.94 30.75 -8.59
N ASP A 421 27.24 30.93 -8.79
CA ASP A 421 27.87 30.76 -10.11
C ASP A 421 27.84 29.30 -10.56
N PHE A 422 28.10 28.35 -9.65
CA PHE A 422 27.89 26.94 -9.88
C PHE A 422 26.43 26.64 -10.25
N ALA A 423 25.46 27.18 -9.52
CA ALA A 423 24.04 27.00 -9.80
C ALA A 423 23.62 27.59 -11.16
N LYS A 424 24.14 28.78 -11.51
CA LYS A 424 23.93 29.44 -12.80
C LYS A 424 24.51 28.59 -13.94
N SER A 425 25.72 28.04 -13.75
CA SER A 425 26.39 27.20 -14.74
C SER A 425 25.59 25.94 -15.10
N LEU A 426 24.72 25.47 -14.19
CA LEU A 426 23.88 24.28 -14.35
C LEU A 426 22.51 24.56 -14.98
N LEU A 427 22.09 25.83 -15.10
CA LEU A 427 20.81 26.18 -15.71
C LEU A 427 20.73 25.64 -17.14
N GLU A 428 19.61 24.99 -17.46
CA GLU A 428 19.26 24.46 -18.80
C GLU A 428 20.14 23.33 -19.35
N LYS A 429 21.29 23.05 -18.71
CA LYS A 429 22.19 21.98 -19.13
C LYS A 429 21.65 20.60 -18.77
N GLY A 430 21.85 19.66 -19.69
CA GLY A 430 21.88 18.24 -19.36
C GLY A 430 23.27 17.83 -18.90
N ILE A 431 23.40 16.66 -18.27
CA ILE A 431 24.71 16.07 -17.93
C ILE A 431 25.54 15.78 -19.19
N ASN A 432 24.88 15.46 -20.30
CA ASN A 432 25.57 15.13 -21.55
C ASN A 432 26.07 16.42 -22.23
N PRO A 433 27.37 16.53 -22.53
CA PRO A 433 27.88 17.60 -23.40
C PRO A 433 27.30 17.46 -24.83
N LEU A 434 27.32 18.55 -25.59
CA LEU A 434 26.95 18.54 -27.01
C LEU A 434 27.86 17.54 -27.75
N GLY A 435 27.27 16.50 -28.35
CA GLY A 435 27.99 15.40 -29.02
C GLY A 435 28.13 14.10 -28.19
N GLY A 436 27.71 14.10 -26.92
CA GLY A 436 27.91 12.96 -26.02
C GLY A 436 29.32 12.93 -25.44
N PHE A 437 29.58 12.04 -24.49
CA PHE A 437 30.91 11.90 -23.90
C PHE A 437 31.86 11.22 -24.90
N PRO A 438 33.07 11.75 -25.14
CA PRO A 438 34.06 11.11 -26.01
C PRO A 438 34.30 9.65 -25.61
N HIS A 439 34.22 8.73 -26.59
CA HIS A 439 34.34 7.27 -26.42
C HIS A 439 33.26 6.57 -25.56
N TYR A 440 32.23 7.28 -25.10
CA TYR A 440 31.13 6.70 -24.32
C TYR A 440 29.75 6.90 -24.99
N GLY A 441 29.52 8.03 -25.64
CA GLY A 441 28.25 8.35 -26.31
C GLY A 441 27.24 9.09 -25.42
N VAL A 442 25.96 9.02 -25.78
CA VAL A 442 24.85 9.69 -25.08
C VAL A 442 24.39 8.83 -23.90
N VAL A 443 24.48 9.33 -22.67
CA VAL A 443 23.95 8.65 -21.48
C VAL A 443 22.43 8.59 -21.60
N ASN A 444 21.88 7.41 -21.82
CA ASN A 444 20.46 7.25 -22.10
C ASN A 444 19.64 7.18 -20.81
N GLU A 445 19.99 6.32 -19.84
CA GLU A 445 19.55 6.41 -18.44
C GLU A 445 20.52 5.69 -17.48
N ASP A 446 20.96 6.39 -16.41
CA ASP A 446 21.78 5.81 -15.35
C ASP A 446 20.90 5.05 -14.36
N TRP A 447 21.44 4.01 -13.72
CA TRP A 447 20.79 3.36 -12.59
C TRP A 447 21.72 3.33 -11.38
N VAL A 448 21.12 3.41 -10.20
CA VAL A 448 21.81 3.27 -8.93
C VAL A 448 21.35 1.97 -8.29
N MET A 449 22.31 1.12 -7.93
CA MET A 449 22.04 -0.08 -7.16
C MET A 449 22.33 0.19 -5.68
N LEU A 450 21.30 -0.01 -4.86
CA LEU A 450 21.38 0.17 -3.41
C LEU A 450 21.31 -1.19 -2.72
N LYS A 451 22.19 -1.37 -1.74
CA LYS A 451 22.14 -2.53 -0.85
C LYS A 451 20.81 -2.61 -0.11
N GLY A 452 20.19 -3.79 -0.12
CA GLY A 452 18.96 -4.09 0.60
C GLY A 452 17.71 -3.51 -0.04
N GLN A 453 16.74 -3.17 0.80
CA GLN A 453 15.41 -2.72 0.40
C GLN A 453 15.24 -1.21 0.57
N VAL A 454 14.62 -0.57 -0.41
CA VAL A 454 14.19 0.84 -0.35
C VAL A 454 12.68 0.93 -0.17
N ILE A 455 12.22 1.99 0.51
CA ILE A 455 10.80 2.24 0.77
C ILE A 455 9.94 2.27 -0.50
N GLY A 456 8.71 1.77 -0.37
CA GLY A 456 7.69 1.86 -1.41
C GLY A 456 7.73 0.82 -2.52
N THR A 457 6.68 0.83 -3.34
CA THR A 457 6.46 -0.04 -4.50
C THR A 457 7.33 0.33 -5.70
N LYS A 458 7.45 -0.59 -6.66
CA LYS A 458 8.00 -0.31 -8.00
C LYS A 458 7.30 0.90 -8.64
N LYS A 459 8.01 1.64 -9.48
CA LYS A 459 7.62 2.90 -10.15
C LYS A 459 7.44 4.11 -9.22
N ARG A 460 7.62 3.97 -7.90
CA ARG A 460 7.57 5.11 -6.97
C ARG A 460 8.85 5.94 -7.08
N VAL A 461 8.69 7.25 -7.09
CA VAL A 461 9.79 8.21 -7.02
C VAL A 461 10.40 8.25 -5.62
N ILE A 462 11.72 8.15 -5.56
CA ILE A 462 12.55 8.15 -4.35
C ILE A 462 13.48 9.36 -4.44
N THR A 463 13.54 10.13 -3.36
CA THR A 463 14.53 11.20 -3.21
C THR A 463 15.73 10.64 -2.47
N LEU A 464 16.87 10.57 -3.14
CA LEU A 464 18.16 10.20 -2.57
C LEU A 464 18.83 11.47 -2.04
N ARG A 465 19.41 11.40 -0.85
CA ARG A 465 20.16 12.52 -0.24
C ARG A 465 21.46 11.95 0.29
N LYS A 466 22.55 12.73 0.15
CA LYS A 466 23.79 12.47 0.88
C LYS A 466 23.52 12.34 2.39
N SER A 467 24.40 11.64 3.10
CA SER A 467 24.29 11.48 4.54
C SER A 467 24.39 12.84 5.25
N LEU A 468 23.73 12.98 6.42
CA LEU A 468 23.79 14.22 7.20
C LEU A 468 25.15 14.43 7.87
N ARG A 469 25.86 13.34 8.12
CA ARG A 469 27.18 13.30 8.74
C ARG A 469 28.07 12.41 7.87
N ALA A 470 29.37 12.71 7.84
CA ALA A 470 30.35 11.82 7.26
C ALA A 470 30.32 10.48 8.01
N HIS A 471 30.25 9.38 7.27
CA HIS A 471 30.28 8.04 7.85
C HIS A 471 31.72 7.54 7.86
N SER A 472 32.23 7.15 9.02
CA SER A 472 33.61 6.66 9.22
C SER A 472 33.71 5.17 9.55
N LYS A 473 32.57 4.48 9.70
CA LYS A 473 32.59 3.04 10.01
C LYS A 473 33.13 2.26 8.80
N ARG A 474 33.89 1.20 9.06
CA ARG A 474 34.47 0.32 8.02
C ARG A 474 33.44 -0.14 6.99
N ALA A 475 32.22 -0.49 7.41
CA ALA A 475 31.15 -0.90 6.50
C ALA A 475 30.67 0.18 5.51
N HIS A 476 31.00 1.45 5.74
CA HIS A 476 30.70 2.57 4.83
C HIS A 476 31.89 2.96 3.95
N LEU A 477 33.12 2.66 4.40
CA LEU A 477 34.37 2.96 3.70
C LEU A 477 34.89 1.76 2.89
N GLU A 478 34.27 0.59 3.04
CA GLU A 478 34.58 -0.63 2.28
C GLU A 478 34.34 -0.38 0.79
N GLU A 479 35.36 -0.67 0.00
CA GLU A 479 35.25 -0.75 -1.44
C GLU A 479 34.46 -2.01 -1.84
N ILE A 480 33.48 -1.84 -2.72
CA ILE A 480 32.56 -2.92 -3.08
C ILE A 480 33.01 -3.52 -4.42
N ASN A 481 33.63 -4.70 -4.36
CA ASN A 481 33.96 -5.48 -5.55
C ASN A 481 32.83 -6.47 -5.89
N LEU A 482 32.06 -6.17 -6.95
CA LEU A 482 30.95 -7.00 -7.42
C LEU A 482 31.47 -8.09 -8.36
N LYS A 483 31.11 -9.35 -8.09
CA LYS A 483 31.46 -10.49 -8.96
C LYS A 483 30.33 -10.86 -9.92
N PHE A 484 29.10 -10.86 -9.42
CA PHE A 484 27.93 -11.31 -10.19
C PHE A 484 26.70 -10.48 -9.85
N ILE A 485 25.92 -10.15 -10.88
CA ILE A 485 24.59 -9.54 -10.77
C ILE A 485 23.60 -10.49 -11.41
N ASP A 486 22.61 -10.92 -10.64
CA ASP A 486 21.60 -11.84 -11.14
C ASP A 486 20.61 -11.13 -12.08
N THR A 487 20.58 -11.58 -13.33
CA THR A 487 19.67 -11.11 -14.40
C THR A 487 18.56 -12.09 -14.70
N SER A 488 18.51 -13.24 -14.00
CA SER A 488 17.46 -14.24 -14.20
C SER A 488 16.05 -13.70 -13.95
N SER A 489 15.08 -14.25 -14.68
CA SER A 489 13.67 -13.82 -14.60
C SER A 489 13.12 -13.84 -13.18
N LYS A 490 12.46 -12.73 -12.81
CA LYS A 490 11.78 -12.54 -11.51
C LYS A 490 10.26 -12.68 -11.59
N LEU A 491 9.72 -13.05 -12.76
CA LEU A 491 8.29 -13.33 -12.94
C LEU A 491 7.91 -14.73 -12.40
N GLY A 492 8.88 -15.64 -12.32
CA GLY A 492 8.78 -16.95 -11.70
C GLY A 492 10.14 -17.37 -11.15
N HIS A 493 10.41 -18.68 -11.12
CA HIS A 493 11.72 -19.22 -10.72
C HIS A 493 12.64 -19.31 -11.96
N GLY A 494 13.25 -18.19 -12.34
CA GLY A 494 14.20 -18.13 -13.47
C GLY A 494 15.50 -18.89 -13.17
N ARG A 495 15.94 -19.75 -14.10
CA ARG A 495 17.22 -20.47 -14.02
C ARG A 495 18.30 -19.91 -14.94
N PHE A 496 17.90 -19.25 -16.03
CA PHE A 496 18.80 -18.72 -17.06
C PHE A 496 19.04 -17.23 -16.83
N GLN A 497 20.27 -16.78 -17.06
CA GLN A 497 20.70 -15.38 -16.95
C GLN A 497 20.47 -14.61 -18.25
N THR A 498 20.66 -15.27 -19.41
CA THR A 498 20.43 -14.69 -20.74
C THR A 498 19.47 -15.53 -21.56
N ASP A 499 18.82 -14.88 -22.54
CA ASP A 499 17.96 -15.60 -23.49
C ASP A 499 18.77 -16.57 -24.35
N GLU A 500 20.03 -16.25 -24.66
CA GLU A 500 20.96 -17.13 -25.37
C GLU A 500 21.26 -18.41 -24.57
N GLU A 501 21.52 -18.29 -23.27
CA GLU A 501 21.72 -19.45 -22.38
C GLU A 501 20.48 -20.35 -22.37
N LYS A 502 19.29 -19.74 -22.28
CA LYS A 502 18.01 -20.46 -22.36
C LYS A 502 17.81 -21.16 -23.70
N HIS A 503 18.12 -20.48 -24.80
CA HIS A 503 18.00 -21.05 -26.15
C HIS A 503 18.97 -22.21 -26.38
N LYS A 504 20.21 -22.06 -25.90
CA LYS A 504 21.21 -23.13 -25.95
C LYS A 504 20.78 -24.35 -25.14
N PHE A 505 20.21 -24.14 -23.94
CA PHE A 505 19.77 -25.23 -23.08
C PHE A 505 18.52 -25.96 -23.59
N LEU A 506 17.50 -25.22 -24.04
CA LEU A 506 16.23 -25.80 -24.48
C LEU A 506 16.26 -26.32 -25.92
N GLY A 507 17.26 -25.92 -26.71
CA GLY A 507 17.35 -26.27 -28.12
C GLY A 507 16.25 -25.66 -28.99
N PRO A 508 16.03 -26.20 -30.20
CA PRO A 508 14.97 -25.75 -31.10
C PRO A 508 13.59 -26.03 -30.48
N LEU A 509 12.86 -24.96 -30.16
CA LEU A 509 11.50 -25.07 -29.64
C LEU A 509 10.52 -25.31 -30.79
N ALA A 510 9.53 -26.18 -30.58
CA ALA A 510 8.48 -26.46 -31.56
C ALA A 510 7.72 -25.19 -32.01
N SER A 511 7.63 -24.17 -31.15
CA SER A 511 7.01 -22.88 -31.48
C SER A 511 7.80 -22.04 -32.47
N ARG A 512 9.11 -22.27 -32.64
CA ARG A 512 9.93 -21.62 -33.68
C ARG A 512 9.83 -22.32 -35.04
N ASN A 513 9.35 -23.57 -35.06
CA ASN A 513 9.17 -24.36 -36.29
C ASN A 513 7.76 -24.25 -36.87
N ARG A 514 6.85 -23.52 -36.23
CA ARG A 514 5.56 -23.13 -36.81
C ARG A 514 5.79 -21.85 -37.62
N VAL A 515 6.21 -22.02 -38.87
CA VAL A 515 6.19 -20.98 -39.90
C VAL A 515 4.74 -20.71 -40.28
#